data_AF-A0A0G0XLG1-F1
#
_entry.id   AF-A0A0G0XLG1-F1
#
_cell.length_a   1.000
_cell.length_b   1.000
_cell.length_c   1.000
_cell.angle_alpha   90.00
_cell.angle_beta   90.00
_cell.angle_gamma   90.00
#
_symmetry.space_group_name_H-M   'P 1'
#
loop_
_entity.id
_entity.type
_entity.pdbx_description
1 polymer ?
#
loop_
_entity_poly.entity_id
_entity_poly.type
_entity_poly.pdbx_seq_one_letter_code
_entity_poly.pdbx_strand_id
1 'polypeptide(L)'
;MSPNSLENPFHPPEQQTGIPSKLTEVFLDPATNTALTEALGEDEPSKSEPQQDLLPADISMTGEEQREVEKESYWTREQYIEWAESFGKDENWVDGTFEFQKDGTTVVWGNLNLLSTEIKQLPVGLMEVKGKLIIDINPSLKLNGYPKKVSGYFGCSYNNILSLEGMPEEVGGGISFEESNLTSLVGLPKIINNNLNLSWNKFVTLDDFPREIHGDVRLSDNENLVSLDVLSGVKIGGDLWLKSIPATTIPEGIEIVGVIYIHEHQTDLIADAKRKGYRVILF
;
A
#
# COMPACT_ATOMS: atom_id res chain seq x y z
N MET A 1 -30.03 -49.70 25.62
CA MET A 1 -28.74 -49.53 24.95
C MET A 1 -28.29 -48.10 25.18
N SER A 2 -27.10 -47.94 25.77
CA SER A 2 -26.47 -46.66 26.08
C SER A 2 -25.94 -45.95 24.84
N PRO A 3 -25.73 -44.63 24.90
CA PRO A 3 -24.64 -43.99 24.17
C PRO A 3 -23.67 -43.32 25.16
N ASN A 4 -22.51 -43.94 25.35
CA ASN A 4 -21.27 -43.28 25.80
C ASN A 4 -20.49 -42.95 24.52
N SER A 5 -20.14 -41.69 24.24
CA SER A 5 -18.96 -40.95 24.73
C SER A 5 -17.92 -40.87 23.62
N LEU A 6 -17.53 -39.66 23.23
CA LEU A 6 -16.14 -39.24 22.99
C LEU A 6 -16.15 -37.69 22.87
N GLU A 7 -16.05 -37.02 24.02
CA GLU A 7 -15.72 -35.59 24.12
C GLU A 7 -14.20 -35.39 24.27
N ASN A 8 -13.74 -34.24 23.78
CA ASN A 8 -12.36 -33.78 23.63
C ASN A 8 -11.70 -33.43 25.00
N PRO A 9 -10.46 -33.91 25.32
CA PRO A 9 -9.93 -33.88 26.68
C PRO A 9 -9.05 -32.67 27.07
N PHE A 10 -9.08 -31.53 26.36
CA PHE A 10 -8.21 -30.39 26.70
C PHE A 10 -8.95 -29.06 26.86
N HIS A 11 -9.33 -28.75 28.11
CA HIS A 11 -9.55 -27.40 28.62
C HIS A 11 -9.05 -27.30 30.07
N PRO A 12 -8.07 -26.44 30.39
CA PRO A 12 -7.85 -25.97 31.77
C PRO A 12 -8.73 -24.74 32.06
N PRO A 13 -9.14 -24.54 33.33
CA PRO A 13 -10.21 -23.62 33.71
C PRO A 13 -9.74 -22.16 33.85
N GLU A 14 -10.62 -21.24 33.44
CA GLU A 14 -10.65 -19.87 33.99
C GLU A 14 -11.21 -19.92 35.42
N GLN A 15 -10.48 -19.39 36.41
CA GLN A 15 -11.08 -18.65 37.52
C GLN A 15 -10.17 -17.50 37.98
N GLN A 16 -10.82 -16.35 38.10
CA GLN A 16 -10.35 -15.04 38.53
C GLN A 16 -9.65 -15.06 39.90
N THR A 17 -8.72 -14.13 40.13
CA THR A 17 -8.88 -12.99 41.07
C THR A 17 -7.53 -12.31 41.42
N GLY A 18 -7.50 -10.97 41.33
CA GLY A 18 -6.67 -10.12 42.19
C GLY A 18 -5.33 -9.63 41.64
N ILE A 19 -5.23 -8.32 41.39
CA ILE A 19 -3.99 -7.55 41.59
C ILE A 19 -4.20 -6.77 42.90
N PRO A 20 -3.21 -6.71 43.81
CA PRO A 20 -2.41 -5.50 43.86
C PRO A 20 -0.91 -5.72 44.16
N SER A 21 -0.12 -4.88 43.50
CA SER A 21 1.26 -4.51 43.76
C SER A 21 1.58 -4.22 45.23
N LYS A 22 2.67 -4.81 45.77
CA LYS A 22 3.70 -4.14 46.62
C LYS A 22 4.72 -5.12 47.22
N LEU A 23 5.94 -4.60 47.36
CA LEU A 23 7.00 -4.92 48.35
C LEU A 23 8.09 -5.94 47.96
N THR A 24 9.13 -5.34 47.39
CA THR A 24 10.56 -5.49 47.73
C THR A 24 10.90 -6.17 49.07
N GLU A 25 11.98 -6.97 48.99
CA GLU A 25 13.02 -7.22 49.98
C GLU A 25 12.61 -7.74 51.36
N VAL A 26 13.10 -8.95 51.71
CA VAL A 26 13.69 -9.25 53.02
C VAL A 26 14.35 -10.64 53.00
N PHE A 27 15.68 -10.62 53.14
CA PHE A 27 16.56 -11.58 53.82
C PHE A 27 16.72 -13.01 53.25
N LEU A 28 17.86 -13.25 52.59
CA LEU A 28 18.55 -14.54 52.64
C LEU A 28 19.93 -14.37 53.28
N ASP A 29 20.25 -15.34 54.15
CA ASP A 29 21.31 -15.43 55.14
C ASP A 29 22.72 -15.64 54.51
N PRO A 30 23.80 -15.06 55.08
CA PRO A 30 25.18 -15.19 54.57
C PRO A 30 25.77 -16.61 54.48
N ALA A 31 25.07 -17.66 54.92
CA ALA A 31 25.60 -19.03 54.93
C ALA A 31 25.39 -19.85 53.64
N THR A 32 24.68 -19.35 52.63
CA THR A 32 24.40 -20.10 51.38
C THR A 32 25.22 -19.69 50.17
N ASN A 33 25.98 -18.59 50.24
CA ASN A 33 26.87 -18.17 49.15
C ASN A 33 28.26 -18.82 49.20
N THR A 34 28.57 -19.62 50.23
CA THR A 34 29.88 -20.25 50.42
C THR A 34 29.98 -21.64 49.78
N ALA A 35 28.99 -22.07 48.99
CA ALA A 35 29.02 -23.38 48.32
C ALA A 35 29.07 -23.32 46.79
N LEU A 36 29.10 -22.14 46.16
CA LEU A 36 29.24 -22.01 44.69
C LEU A 36 30.56 -21.38 44.23
N THR A 37 31.36 -20.82 45.13
CA THR A 37 32.61 -20.10 44.80
C THR A 37 33.88 -20.97 44.82
N GLU A 38 33.74 -22.29 44.98
CA GLU A 38 34.89 -23.23 44.91
C GLU A 38 35.00 -24.00 43.57
N ALA A 39 34.14 -23.71 42.59
CA ALA A 39 34.08 -24.52 41.37
C ALA A 39 34.72 -23.92 40.10
N LEU A 40 35.07 -22.63 40.05
CA LEU A 40 35.62 -22.01 38.83
C LEU A 40 36.65 -20.93 39.21
N GLY A 41 37.93 -21.33 39.27
CA GLY A 41 39.05 -20.43 39.54
C GLY A 41 39.37 -19.52 38.36
N GLU A 42 39.70 -18.27 38.69
CA GLU A 42 40.37 -17.30 37.82
C GLU A 42 41.81 -17.05 38.33
N ASP A 43 42.59 -16.38 37.47
CA ASP A 43 43.94 -15.79 37.61
C ASP A 43 44.99 -16.48 36.69
N GLU A 44 45.75 -15.81 35.80
CA GLU A 44 46.07 -14.39 35.56
C GLU A 44 46.72 -14.25 34.12
N PRO A 45 47.02 -13.03 33.62
CA PRO A 45 47.27 -12.75 32.20
C PRO A 45 48.75 -12.83 31.76
N SER A 46 48.98 -13.25 30.51
CA SER A 46 50.31 -13.43 29.90
C SER A 46 50.58 -12.46 28.73
N LYS A 47 51.74 -11.80 28.83
CA LYS A 47 52.49 -10.92 27.90
C LYS A 47 52.36 -11.15 26.38
N SER A 48 52.49 -10.04 25.67
CA SER A 48 52.64 -9.82 24.22
C SER A 48 54.04 -10.09 23.65
N GLU A 49 54.15 -10.69 22.45
CA GLU A 49 55.25 -10.54 21.45
C GLU A 49 54.85 -11.16 20.07
N PRO A 50 55.57 -10.91 18.94
CA PRO A 50 55.05 -10.19 17.76
C PRO A 50 54.56 -11.06 16.59
N GLN A 51 53.63 -10.53 15.79
CA GLN A 51 53.19 -11.12 14.52
C GLN A 51 54.23 -10.92 13.41
N GLN A 52 54.64 -12.01 12.75
CA GLN A 52 55.38 -12.01 11.48
C GLN A 52 54.41 -12.16 10.31
N ASP A 53 54.62 -11.31 9.30
CA ASP A 53 53.98 -11.30 7.98
C ASP A 53 54.05 -12.63 7.24
N LEU A 54 52.94 -13.02 6.59
CA LEU A 54 52.91 -13.76 5.32
C LEU A 54 51.52 -13.56 4.67
N LEU A 55 51.48 -12.74 3.61
CA LEU A 55 50.32 -12.58 2.72
C LEU A 55 49.95 -13.92 2.05
N PRO A 56 48.67 -14.12 1.70
CA PRO A 56 48.44 -14.37 0.27
C PRO A 56 47.19 -13.68 -0.31
N ALA A 57 47.43 -13.17 -1.52
CA ALA A 57 46.51 -12.87 -2.62
C ALA A 57 45.48 -11.74 -2.40
N ASP A 58 45.85 -10.57 -2.93
CA ASP A 58 44.90 -9.63 -3.54
C ASP A 58 43.97 -10.38 -4.51
N ILE A 59 42.76 -10.65 -4.05
CA ILE A 59 41.57 -10.58 -4.91
C ILE A 59 40.87 -9.28 -4.52
N SER A 60 41.46 -8.18 -4.97
CA SER A 60 40.78 -6.90 -5.04
C SER A 60 39.68 -7.05 -6.08
N MET A 61 38.49 -7.48 -5.64
CA MET A 61 37.28 -7.25 -6.43
C MET A 61 37.08 -5.74 -6.43
N THR A 62 37.40 -5.12 -7.57
CA THR A 62 37.10 -3.72 -7.83
C THR A 62 35.62 -3.48 -7.58
N GLY A 63 35.26 -2.38 -6.90
CA GLY A 63 33.90 -2.02 -6.51
C GLY A 63 32.88 -1.86 -7.66
N GLU A 64 33.23 -2.26 -8.88
CA GLU A 64 32.32 -2.43 -10.02
C GLU A 64 31.56 -3.77 -9.99
N GLU A 65 32.09 -4.81 -9.34
CA GLU A 65 31.47 -6.15 -9.30
C GLU A 65 30.39 -6.33 -8.21
N GLN A 66 30.16 -5.31 -7.38
CA GLN A 66 28.99 -5.26 -6.47
C GLN A 66 27.78 -4.51 -7.06
N ARG A 67 27.81 -4.21 -8.38
CA ARG A 67 26.69 -3.62 -9.13
C ARG A 67 26.22 -4.52 -10.28
N GLU A 68 26.28 -5.84 -10.13
CA GLU A 68 25.22 -6.64 -10.72
C GLU A 68 24.01 -6.54 -9.79
N VAL A 69 23.31 -5.39 -9.88
CA VAL A 69 21.91 -5.30 -9.49
C VAL A 69 21.25 -6.49 -10.15
N GLU A 70 20.58 -7.36 -9.40
CA GLU A 70 19.68 -8.38 -9.94
C GLU A 70 18.76 -7.68 -10.93
N LYS A 71 19.13 -7.73 -12.22
CA LYS A 71 18.36 -7.10 -13.26
C LYS A 71 17.12 -7.96 -13.33
N GLU A 72 16.01 -7.49 -12.78
CA GLU A 72 14.72 -8.15 -12.93
C GLU A 72 14.59 -8.53 -14.41
N SER A 73 14.54 -9.83 -14.68
CA SER A 73 14.35 -10.30 -16.05
C SER A 73 12.96 -9.86 -16.47
N TYR A 74 12.88 -8.89 -17.39
CA TYR A 74 11.62 -8.52 -18.03
C TYR A 74 10.99 -9.74 -18.71
N TRP A 75 9.67 -9.71 -18.87
CA TRP A 75 8.95 -10.78 -19.55
C TRP A 75 9.37 -10.86 -21.01
N THR A 76 9.56 -12.09 -21.51
CA THR A 76 9.81 -12.32 -22.94
C THR A 76 8.53 -12.12 -23.74
N ARG A 77 8.67 -11.97 -25.06
CA ARG A 77 7.53 -11.87 -25.97
C ARG A 77 6.58 -13.07 -25.83
N GLU A 78 7.11 -14.28 -25.68
CA GLU A 78 6.32 -15.50 -25.50
C GLU A 78 5.49 -15.44 -24.21
N GLN A 79 6.04 -14.89 -23.12
CA GLN A 79 5.29 -14.71 -21.87
C GLN A 79 4.16 -13.67 -22.00
N TYR A 80 4.34 -12.63 -22.82
CA TYR A 80 3.23 -11.71 -23.15
C TYR A 80 2.13 -12.42 -23.94
N ILE A 81 2.48 -13.34 -24.84
CA ILE A 81 1.51 -14.11 -25.63
C ILE A 81 0.73 -15.06 -24.73
N GLU A 82 1.41 -15.86 -23.89
CA GLU A 82 0.74 -16.75 -22.93
C GLU A 82 -0.18 -15.98 -21.97
N TRP A 83 0.27 -14.80 -21.52
CA TRP A 83 -0.55 -13.89 -20.72
C TRP A 83 -1.79 -13.41 -21.48
N ALA A 84 -1.64 -12.98 -22.72
CA ALA A 84 -2.72 -12.51 -23.58
C ALA A 84 -3.74 -13.62 -23.89
N GLU A 85 -3.27 -14.84 -24.13
CA GLU A 85 -4.09 -16.01 -24.39
C GLU A 85 -4.99 -16.37 -23.21
N SER A 86 -4.55 -16.09 -21.96
CA SER A 86 -5.33 -16.36 -20.76
C SER A 86 -6.67 -15.61 -20.71
N PHE A 87 -6.80 -14.51 -21.46
CA PHE A 87 -8.04 -13.74 -21.60
C PHE A 87 -8.53 -13.62 -23.06
N GLY A 88 -8.13 -14.57 -23.91
CA GLY A 88 -8.67 -14.74 -25.25
C GLY A 88 -8.12 -13.77 -26.30
N LYS A 89 -6.92 -13.21 -26.08
CA LYS A 89 -6.17 -12.48 -27.10
C LYS A 89 -5.08 -13.37 -27.71
N ASP A 90 -4.72 -13.06 -28.95
CA ASP A 90 -3.74 -13.81 -29.71
C ASP A 90 -2.43 -13.03 -29.88
N GLU A 91 -1.46 -13.68 -30.52
CA GLU A 91 -0.17 -13.09 -30.88
C GLU A 91 -0.33 -11.79 -31.68
N ASN A 92 -1.28 -11.74 -32.63
CA ASN A 92 -1.51 -10.53 -33.43
C ASN A 92 -1.94 -9.34 -32.57
N TRP A 93 -2.77 -9.59 -31.56
CA TRP A 93 -3.16 -8.56 -30.60
C TRP A 93 -1.96 -8.07 -29.78
N VAL A 94 -1.06 -8.97 -29.36
CA VAL A 94 0.16 -8.59 -28.63
C VAL A 94 1.05 -7.70 -29.50
N ASP A 95 1.35 -8.13 -30.72
CA ASP A 95 2.21 -7.38 -31.65
C ASP A 95 1.60 -6.03 -32.06
N GLY A 96 0.27 -5.95 -32.13
CA GLY A 96 -0.45 -4.71 -32.42
C GLY A 96 -0.58 -3.76 -31.23
N THR A 97 -0.39 -4.25 -30.00
CA THR A 97 -0.60 -3.49 -28.76
C THR A 97 0.71 -3.01 -28.13
N PHE A 98 1.72 -3.89 -28.10
CA PHE A 98 2.98 -3.66 -27.40
C PHE A 98 4.13 -3.46 -28.40
N GLU A 99 4.81 -2.33 -28.32
CA GLU A 99 6.10 -2.15 -28.98
C GLU A 99 7.20 -2.70 -28.08
N PHE A 100 7.88 -3.76 -28.52
CA PHE A 100 9.04 -4.32 -27.85
C PHE A 100 10.31 -3.53 -28.19
N GLN A 101 10.98 -3.04 -27.16
CA GLN A 101 12.23 -2.32 -27.28
C GLN A 101 13.44 -3.27 -27.28
N LYS A 102 14.59 -2.75 -27.73
CA LYS A 102 15.85 -3.52 -27.80
C LYS A 102 16.36 -3.98 -26.44
N ASP A 103 15.95 -3.30 -25.36
CA ASP A 103 16.35 -3.61 -23.98
C ASP A 103 15.38 -4.58 -23.28
N GLY A 104 14.37 -5.09 -23.99
CA GLY A 104 13.37 -6.03 -23.46
C GLY A 104 12.16 -5.35 -22.80
N THR A 105 12.13 -4.02 -22.71
CA THR A 105 10.95 -3.29 -22.21
C THR A 105 9.87 -3.17 -23.28
N THR A 106 8.64 -2.81 -22.87
CA THR A 106 7.54 -2.55 -23.80
C THR A 106 6.86 -1.21 -23.55
N VAL A 107 6.27 -0.66 -24.62
CA VAL A 107 5.46 0.56 -24.59
C VAL A 107 4.15 0.33 -25.35
N VAL A 108 3.05 0.88 -24.84
CA VAL A 108 1.78 0.95 -25.55
C VAL A 108 1.54 2.38 -26.01
N TRP A 109 1.46 2.59 -27.34
CA TRP A 109 1.24 3.93 -27.93
C TRP A 109 -0.20 4.44 -27.77
N GLY A 110 -1.15 3.53 -27.64
CA GLY A 110 -2.56 3.83 -27.51
C GLY A 110 -3.08 3.64 -26.08
N ASN A 111 -4.37 3.34 -26.00
CA ASN A 111 -4.99 2.90 -24.76
C ASN A 111 -4.76 1.40 -24.57
N LEU A 112 -4.53 0.98 -23.33
CA LEU A 112 -4.55 -0.43 -22.94
C LEU A 112 -5.82 -0.68 -22.14
N ASN A 113 -6.75 -1.45 -22.71
CA ASN A 113 -8.00 -1.82 -22.06
C ASN A 113 -8.01 -3.31 -21.75
N LEU A 114 -8.00 -3.62 -20.45
CA LEU A 114 -7.97 -4.95 -19.85
C LEU A 114 -9.11 -5.08 -18.81
N LEU A 115 -10.21 -4.39 -19.05
CA LEU A 115 -11.41 -4.47 -18.24
C LEU A 115 -11.94 -5.91 -18.22
N SER A 116 -12.18 -6.46 -17.02
CA SER A 116 -12.77 -7.79 -16.84
C SER A 116 -12.03 -8.92 -17.57
N THR A 117 -10.69 -8.89 -17.53
CA THR A 117 -9.83 -9.90 -18.19
C THR A 117 -9.30 -10.97 -17.23
N GLU A 118 -9.61 -10.87 -15.94
CA GLU A 118 -9.13 -11.77 -14.88
C GLU A 118 -7.60 -11.79 -14.72
N ILE A 119 -6.90 -10.78 -15.24
CA ILE A 119 -5.44 -10.66 -15.11
C ILE A 119 -5.02 -10.56 -13.64
N LYS A 120 -3.90 -11.21 -13.32
CA LYS A 120 -3.32 -11.19 -11.96
C LYS A 120 -2.28 -10.10 -11.77
N GLN A 121 -1.63 -9.68 -12.84
CA GLN A 121 -0.66 -8.59 -12.88
C GLN A 121 -0.46 -8.14 -14.32
N LEU A 122 0.12 -6.95 -14.48
CA LEU A 122 0.57 -6.47 -15.79
C LEU A 122 1.94 -7.07 -16.14
N PRO A 123 2.30 -7.12 -17.43
CA PRO A 123 3.59 -7.65 -17.85
C PRO A 123 4.77 -6.91 -17.23
N VAL A 124 5.71 -7.65 -16.65
CA VAL A 124 6.95 -7.08 -16.11
C VAL A 124 7.79 -6.56 -17.26
N GLY A 125 8.15 -5.28 -17.21
CA GLY A 125 8.83 -4.58 -18.31
C GLY A 125 7.91 -3.72 -19.18
N LEU A 126 6.59 -3.70 -18.94
CA LEU A 126 5.70 -2.70 -19.54
C LEU A 126 6.00 -1.33 -18.94
N MET A 127 6.75 -0.48 -19.63
CA MET A 127 7.25 0.77 -19.03
C MET A 127 6.23 1.89 -19.09
N GLU A 128 5.53 2.03 -20.21
CA GLU A 128 4.64 3.16 -20.43
C GLU A 128 3.40 2.81 -21.25
N VAL A 129 2.27 3.36 -20.81
CA VAL A 129 1.04 3.45 -21.61
C VAL A 129 0.84 4.94 -21.96
N LYS A 130 0.98 5.28 -23.24
CA LYS A 130 0.83 6.66 -23.75
C LYS A 130 -0.62 7.16 -23.72
N GLY A 131 -1.58 6.25 -23.78
CA GLY A 131 -3.00 6.54 -23.62
C GLY A 131 -3.51 6.26 -22.22
N LYS A 132 -4.77 5.83 -22.15
CA LYS A 132 -5.44 5.39 -20.92
C LYS A 132 -5.09 3.94 -20.61
N LEU A 133 -4.91 3.62 -19.33
CA LEU A 133 -4.82 2.27 -18.82
C LEU A 133 -6.10 1.96 -18.05
N ILE A 134 -6.87 0.98 -18.53
CA ILE A 134 -8.14 0.54 -17.93
C ILE A 134 -7.94 -0.92 -17.50
N ILE A 135 -7.84 -1.16 -16.20
CA ILE A 135 -7.65 -2.49 -15.58
C ILE A 135 -8.74 -2.78 -14.53
N ASP A 136 -9.90 -2.18 -14.72
CA ASP A 136 -11.07 -2.33 -13.87
C ASP A 136 -11.62 -3.77 -13.89
N ILE A 137 -12.21 -4.22 -12.78
CA ILE A 137 -12.88 -5.53 -12.66
C ILE A 137 -11.92 -6.72 -12.88
N ASN A 138 -10.80 -6.75 -12.17
CA ASN A 138 -9.87 -7.88 -12.11
C ASN A 138 -9.63 -8.28 -10.65
N PRO A 139 -10.51 -9.10 -10.04
CA PRO A 139 -10.51 -9.35 -8.58
C PRO A 139 -9.22 -9.97 -8.01
N SER A 140 -8.41 -10.60 -8.85
CA SER A 140 -7.12 -11.21 -8.47
C SER A 140 -5.90 -10.34 -8.80
N LEU A 141 -6.12 -9.11 -9.28
CA LEU A 141 -5.07 -8.19 -9.71
C LEU A 141 -4.19 -7.77 -8.53
N LYS A 142 -2.89 -7.79 -8.76
CA LYS A 142 -1.86 -7.16 -7.92
C LYS A 142 -1.09 -6.15 -8.77
N LEU A 143 -0.90 -4.96 -8.20
CA LEU A 143 0.00 -3.96 -8.77
C LEU A 143 1.45 -4.42 -8.50
N ASN A 144 2.27 -4.43 -9.54
CA ASN A 144 3.60 -5.03 -9.51
C ASN A 144 4.72 -4.05 -9.90
N GLY A 145 4.44 -2.75 -9.80
CA GLY A 145 5.40 -1.70 -10.17
C GLY A 145 5.43 -1.36 -11.65
N TYR A 146 4.54 -1.95 -12.45
CA TYR A 146 4.37 -1.66 -13.88
C TYR A 146 2.90 -1.31 -14.22
N PRO A 147 2.66 -0.40 -15.18
CA PRO A 147 3.67 0.42 -15.83
C PRO A 147 4.26 1.48 -14.93
N LYS A 148 5.43 2.00 -15.30
CA LYS A 148 6.04 3.15 -14.62
C LYS A 148 5.28 4.43 -14.89
N LYS A 149 4.73 4.57 -16.10
CA LYS A 149 4.01 5.76 -16.53
C LYS A 149 2.72 5.46 -17.28
N VAL A 150 1.68 6.21 -16.96
CA VAL A 150 0.43 6.28 -17.74
C VAL A 150 0.22 7.73 -18.12
N SER A 151 0.37 8.09 -19.40
CA SER A 151 0.22 9.48 -19.83
C SER A 151 -1.25 9.94 -19.83
N GLY A 152 -2.20 9.01 -19.89
CA GLY A 152 -3.63 9.27 -19.78
C GLY A 152 -4.23 8.93 -18.42
N TYR A 153 -5.52 8.58 -18.43
CA TYR A 153 -6.28 8.15 -17.25
C TYR A 153 -5.86 6.74 -16.81
N PHE A 154 -5.74 6.53 -15.50
CA PHE A 154 -5.52 5.24 -14.87
C PHE A 154 -6.79 4.77 -14.14
N GLY A 155 -7.50 3.84 -14.78
CA GLY A 155 -8.69 3.17 -14.22
C GLY A 155 -8.31 1.83 -13.61
N CYS A 156 -8.59 1.68 -12.33
CA CYS A 156 -8.31 0.48 -11.56
C CYS A 156 -9.45 0.22 -10.56
N SER A 157 -10.69 0.55 -10.92
CA SER A 157 -11.86 0.39 -10.08
C SER A 157 -12.35 -1.06 -10.02
N TYR A 158 -13.20 -1.38 -9.05
CA TYR A 158 -13.85 -2.69 -8.90
C TYR A 158 -12.87 -3.86 -8.79
N ASN A 159 -11.69 -3.61 -8.22
CA ASN A 159 -10.68 -4.62 -7.94
C ASN A 159 -10.70 -5.01 -6.45
N ASN A 160 -9.84 -5.94 -6.03
CA ASN A 160 -9.66 -6.26 -4.61
C ASN A 160 -8.25 -5.86 -4.14
N ILE A 161 -7.94 -4.57 -4.26
CA ILE A 161 -6.61 -4.01 -4.01
C ILE A 161 -6.55 -3.50 -2.57
N LEU A 162 -5.69 -4.10 -1.76
CA LEU A 162 -5.50 -3.70 -0.36
C LEU A 162 -4.40 -2.63 -0.18
N SER A 163 -3.51 -2.49 -1.18
CA SER A 163 -2.37 -1.57 -1.16
C SER A 163 -2.14 -0.99 -2.55
N LEU A 164 -1.76 0.29 -2.62
CA LEU A 164 -1.43 0.99 -3.86
C LEU A 164 0.07 0.92 -4.19
N GLU A 165 0.83 0.16 -3.40
CA GLU A 165 2.21 -0.16 -3.70
C GLU A 165 2.32 -0.83 -5.07
N GLY A 166 3.21 -0.30 -5.92
CA GLY A 166 3.39 -0.77 -7.28
C GLY A 166 2.43 -0.17 -8.31
N MET A 167 1.60 0.82 -7.96
CA MET A 167 0.90 1.63 -8.95
C MET A 167 1.88 2.44 -9.83
N PRO A 168 1.44 2.98 -10.98
CA PRO A 168 2.28 3.84 -11.80
C PRO A 168 2.82 5.05 -11.04
N GLU A 169 4.11 5.33 -11.21
CA GLU A 169 4.82 6.43 -10.55
C GLU A 169 4.34 7.79 -11.10
N GLU A 170 4.02 7.84 -12.40
CA GLU A 170 3.46 9.01 -13.06
C GLU A 170 2.13 8.68 -13.75
N VAL A 171 1.08 9.45 -13.42
CA VAL A 171 -0.20 9.44 -14.13
C VAL A 171 -0.53 10.84 -14.64
N GLY A 172 -0.65 11.00 -15.95
CA GLY A 172 -0.94 12.28 -16.60
C GLY A 172 -2.42 12.68 -16.56
N GLY A 173 -3.32 11.70 -16.44
CA GLY A 173 -4.76 11.90 -16.30
C GLY A 173 -5.28 11.63 -14.89
N GLY A 174 -6.61 11.44 -14.78
CA GLY A 174 -7.24 11.06 -13.52
C GLY A 174 -6.88 9.64 -13.08
N ILE A 175 -7.04 9.38 -11.79
CA ILE A 175 -6.82 8.09 -11.15
C ILE A 175 -8.13 7.64 -10.51
N SER A 176 -8.51 6.38 -10.69
CA SER A 176 -9.67 5.80 -10.05
C SER A 176 -9.37 4.43 -9.43
N PHE A 177 -9.72 4.31 -8.16
CA PHE A 177 -9.79 3.07 -7.41
C PHE A 177 -11.16 2.94 -6.72
N GLU A 178 -12.21 3.33 -7.43
CA GLU A 178 -13.58 3.19 -6.94
C GLU A 178 -13.87 1.72 -6.62
N GLU A 179 -14.57 1.46 -5.52
CA GLU A 179 -14.99 0.12 -5.11
C GLU A 179 -13.87 -0.93 -5.15
N SER A 180 -12.69 -0.58 -4.61
CA SER A 180 -11.50 -1.42 -4.72
C SER A 180 -11.08 -2.09 -3.41
N ASN A 181 -11.92 -2.02 -2.37
CA ASN A 181 -11.65 -2.53 -1.01
C ASN A 181 -10.41 -1.93 -0.32
N LEU A 182 -9.99 -0.72 -0.73
CA LEU A 182 -8.82 -0.08 -0.16
C LEU A 182 -9.01 0.28 1.32
N THR A 183 -7.94 0.08 2.09
CA THR A 183 -7.84 0.47 3.51
C THR A 183 -6.68 1.44 3.77
N SER A 184 -5.78 1.62 2.80
CA SER A 184 -4.60 2.48 2.89
C SER A 184 -4.36 3.20 1.56
N LEU A 185 -3.76 4.39 1.64
CA LEU A 185 -3.36 5.20 0.48
C LEU A 185 -1.83 5.19 0.26
N VAL A 186 -1.10 4.39 1.03
CA VAL A 186 0.35 4.21 0.83
C VAL A 186 0.61 3.76 -0.60
N GLY A 187 1.45 4.52 -1.31
CA GLY A 187 1.73 4.32 -2.73
C GLY A 187 1.14 5.39 -3.64
N LEU A 188 0.11 6.15 -3.22
CA LEU A 188 -0.38 7.26 -4.03
C LEU A 188 0.70 8.35 -4.21
N PRO A 189 0.78 8.95 -5.42
CA PRO A 189 1.60 10.13 -5.65
C PRO A 189 1.22 11.27 -4.69
N LYS A 190 2.23 12.00 -4.19
CA LYS A 190 1.98 13.14 -3.28
C LYS A 190 1.36 14.36 -3.99
N ILE A 191 1.44 14.42 -5.32
CA ILE A 191 0.80 15.43 -6.17
C ILE A 191 0.05 14.70 -7.29
N ILE A 192 -1.23 15.02 -7.49
CA ILE A 192 -2.05 14.49 -8.57
C ILE A 192 -2.54 15.64 -9.44
N ASN A 193 -2.18 15.62 -10.72
CA ASN A 193 -2.46 16.71 -11.67
C ASN A 193 -3.91 16.73 -12.18
N ASN A 194 -4.75 15.79 -11.74
CA ASN A 194 -6.10 15.61 -12.26
C ASN A 194 -7.04 15.03 -11.19
N ASN A 195 -8.16 14.44 -11.60
CA ASN A 195 -9.16 13.91 -10.70
C ASN A 195 -8.68 12.65 -9.96
N LEU A 196 -9.07 12.50 -8.70
CA LEU A 196 -8.88 11.31 -7.88
C LEU A 196 -10.23 10.76 -7.45
N ASN A 197 -10.54 9.51 -7.81
CA ASN A 197 -11.74 8.82 -7.38
C ASN A 197 -11.39 7.66 -6.43
N LEU A 198 -11.86 7.79 -5.19
CA LEU A 198 -11.69 6.85 -4.08
C LEU A 198 -13.04 6.48 -3.44
N SER A 199 -14.14 6.69 -4.18
CA SER A 199 -15.49 6.40 -3.69
C SER A 199 -15.68 4.90 -3.43
N TRP A 200 -16.64 4.54 -2.57
CA TRP A 200 -17.02 3.15 -2.31
C TRP A 200 -15.87 2.27 -1.76
N ASN A 201 -14.96 2.82 -0.97
CA ASN A 201 -13.87 2.04 -0.33
C ASN A 201 -14.14 1.82 1.16
N LYS A 202 -13.16 1.23 1.85
CA LYS A 202 -13.25 0.81 3.25
C LYS A 202 -12.36 1.65 4.17
N PHE A 203 -12.14 2.91 3.80
CA PHE A 203 -11.29 3.82 4.58
C PHE A 203 -11.90 4.10 5.95
N VAL A 204 -11.05 3.99 6.98
CA VAL A 204 -11.32 4.52 8.33
C VAL A 204 -10.59 5.85 8.51
N THR A 205 -9.36 5.93 7.99
CA THR A 205 -8.54 7.15 7.87
C THR A 205 -8.10 7.30 6.41
N LEU A 206 -7.65 8.51 6.06
CA LEU A 206 -7.00 8.78 4.76
C LEU A 206 -5.52 9.08 5.00
N ASP A 207 -4.85 8.27 5.83
CA ASP A 207 -3.42 8.43 6.04
C ASP A 207 -2.67 8.33 4.71
N ASP A 208 -1.61 9.12 4.55
CA ASP A 208 -0.84 9.28 3.31
C ASP A 208 -1.56 9.95 2.13
N PHE A 209 -2.71 10.60 2.36
CA PHE A 209 -3.41 11.36 1.32
C PHE A 209 -2.48 12.34 0.55
N PRO A 210 -2.66 12.51 -0.77
CA PRO A 210 -1.89 13.47 -1.54
C PRO A 210 -2.01 14.89 -0.99
N ARG A 211 -0.89 15.63 -0.97
CA ARG A 211 -0.87 17.00 -0.44
C ARG A 211 -1.55 18.00 -1.38
N GLU A 212 -1.56 17.69 -2.68
CA GLU A 212 -2.11 18.56 -3.71
C GLU A 212 -2.76 17.75 -4.83
N ILE A 213 -4.01 18.08 -5.14
CA ILE A 213 -4.79 17.51 -6.23
C ILE A 213 -5.34 18.68 -7.06
N HIS A 214 -5.02 18.73 -8.36
CA HIS A 214 -5.46 19.83 -9.23
C HIS A 214 -6.89 19.66 -9.75
N GLY A 215 -7.42 18.44 -9.72
CA GLY A 215 -8.79 18.14 -10.13
C GLY A 215 -9.74 17.88 -8.96
N ASP A 216 -10.81 17.16 -9.27
CA ASP A 216 -11.84 16.74 -8.31
C ASP A 216 -11.33 15.62 -7.41
N VAL A 217 -11.79 15.61 -6.17
CA VAL A 217 -11.62 14.50 -5.22
C VAL A 217 -12.97 13.88 -4.92
N ARG A 218 -13.10 12.57 -5.15
CA ARG A 218 -14.31 11.81 -4.83
C ARG A 218 -14.02 10.82 -3.70
N LEU A 219 -14.68 11.04 -2.56
CA LEU A 219 -14.61 10.21 -1.36
C LEU A 219 -16.00 9.69 -0.95
N SER A 220 -16.97 9.75 -1.86
CA SER A 220 -18.36 9.42 -1.53
C SER A 220 -18.49 7.94 -1.15
N ASP A 221 -19.50 7.64 -0.33
CA ASP A 221 -19.89 6.26 0.00
C ASP A 221 -18.76 5.45 0.69
N ASN A 222 -17.90 6.15 1.44
CA ASN A 222 -16.97 5.54 2.39
C ASN A 222 -17.62 5.48 3.78
N GLU A 223 -18.36 4.41 4.04
CA GLU A 223 -19.24 4.26 5.21
C GLU A 223 -18.51 4.30 6.57
N ASN A 224 -17.20 4.06 6.59
CA ASN A 224 -16.37 4.05 7.81
C ASN A 224 -15.51 5.32 7.97
N LEU A 225 -15.60 6.28 7.04
CA LEU A 225 -14.76 7.48 7.04
C LEU A 225 -15.34 8.55 7.98
N VAL A 226 -15.03 8.42 9.27
CA VAL A 226 -15.59 9.25 10.35
C VAL A 226 -14.85 10.57 10.58
N SER A 227 -13.62 10.70 10.07
CA SER A 227 -12.83 11.93 10.19
C SER A 227 -12.16 12.27 8.86
N LEU A 228 -12.07 13.58 8.59
CA LEU A 228 -11.35 14.16 7.47
C LEU A 228 -10.12 14.97 7.94
N ASP A 229 -9.72 14.87 9.21
CA ASP A 229 -8.67 15.71 9.83
C ASP A 229 -7.34 15.68 9.06
N VAL A 230 -7.01 14.51 8.49
CA VAL A 230 -5.83 14.29 7.65
C VAL A 230 -5.80 15.14 6.38
N LEU A 231 -6.93 15.70 5.95
CA LEU A 231 -7.00 16.61 4.81
C LEU A 231 -6.65 18.06 5.18
N SER A 232 -6.29 18.35 6.44
CA SER A 232 -5.79 19.67 6.83
C SER A 232 -4.54 20.04 6.01
N GLY A 233 -4.57 21.22 5.40
CA GLY A 233 -3.48 21.72 4.53
C GLY A 233 -3.42 21.07 3.14
N VAL A 234 -4.36 20.18 2.79
CA VAL A 234 -4.49 19.64 1.43
C VAL A 234 -5.10 20.69 0.52
N LYS A 235 -4.58 20.75 -0.71
CA LYS A 235 -5.08 21.63 -1.77
C LYS A 235 -5.85 20.84 -2.81
N ILE A 236 -7.10 21.22 -3.06
CA ILE A 236 -7.99 20.62 -4.05
C ILE A 236 -8.41 21.71 -5.04
N GLY A 237 -7.93 21.58 -6.28
CA GLY A 237 -8.20 22.51 -7.37
C GLY A 237 -9.59 22.35 -8.00
N GLY A 238 -10.24 21.21 -7.79
CA GLY A 238 -11.60 20.92 -8.26
C GLY A 238 -12.62 20.82 -7.12
N ASP A 239 -13.64 20.01 -7.37
CA ASP A 239 -14.73 19.77 -6.43
C ASP A 239 -14.39 18.65 -5.43
N LEU A 240 -14.97 18.72 -4.23
CA LEU A 240 -14.83 17.69 -3.20
C LEU A 240 -16.17 16.98 -2.97
N TRP A 241 -16.22 15.68 -3.22
CA TRP A 241 -17.45 14.87 -3.10
C TRP A 241 -17.43 14.01 -1.84
N LEU A 242 -18.28 14.36 -0.87
CA LEU A 242 -18.37 13.76 0.47
C LEU A 242 -19.76 13.17 0.77
N LYS A 243 -20.45 12.69 -0.27
CA LYS A 243 -21.79 12.11 -0.09
C LYS A 243 -21.69 10.81 0.70
N SER A 244 -22.65 10.55 1.58
CA SER A 244 -22.78 9.27 2.29
C SER A 244 -21.54 8.86 3.12
N ILE A 245 -20.82 9.83 3.69
CA ILE A 245 -19.75 9.55 4.67
C ILE A 245 -20.21 9.97 6.08
N PRO A 246 -19.75 9.29 7.14
CA PRO A 246 -20.14 9.63 8.51
C PRO A 246 -19.41 10.85 9.10
N ALA A 247 -18.35 11.35 8.47
CA ALA A 247 -17.67 12.56 8.93
C ALA A 247 -18.61 13.76 9.06
N THR A 248 -18.48 14.51 10.15
CA THR A 248 -19.39 15.61 10.50
C THR A 248 -18.74 16.99 10.37
N THR A 249 -17.44 17.06 10.07
CA THR A 249 -16.71 18.32 9.93
C THR A 249 -15.72 18.29 8.76
N ILE A 250 -15.50 19.46 8.18
CA ILE A 250 -14.43 19.74 7.22
C ILE A 250 -13.21 20.20 8.02
N PRO A 251 -11.99 19.68 7.82
CA PRO A 251 -10.84 20.09 8.60
C PRO A 251 -10.47 21.56 8.36
N GLU A 252 -9.88 22.20 9.37
CA GLU A 252 -9.30 23.54 9.20
C GLU A 252 -8.10 23.50 8.24
N GLY A 253 -7.94 24.57 7.45
CA GLY A 253 -6.79 24.72 6.55
C GLY A 253 -6.83 23.89 5.26
N ILE A 254 -7.89 23.11 5.00
CA ILE A 254 -8.08 22.52 3.67
C ILE A 254 -8.47 23.61 2.67
N GLU A 255 -7.77 23.64 1.54
CA GLU A 255 -8.03 24.59 0.45
C GLU A 255 -8.82 23.87 -0.65
N ILE A 256 -10.04 24.35 -0.91
CA ILE A 256 -10.92 23.79 -1.96
C ILE A 256 -11.34 24.93 -2.88
N VAL A 257 -10.94 24.85 -4.15
CA VAL A 257 -11.30 25.86 -5.17
C VAL A 257 -12.74 25.66 -5.66
N GLY A 258 -13.16 24.41 -5.82
CA GLY A 258 -14.49 24.04 -6.29
C GLY A 258 -15.57 24.09 -5.21
N VAL A 259 -16.58 23.26 -5.38
CA VAL A 259 -17.69 23.12 -4.43
C VAL A 259 -17.60 21.80 -3.67
N ILE A 260 -18.22 21.76 -2.49
CA ILE A 260 -18.37 20.54 -1.71
C ILE A 260 -19.75 19.93 -1.99
N TYR A 261 -19.77 18.69 -2.44
CA TYR A 261 -21.01 17.93 -2.63
C TYR A 261 -21.28 17.04 -1.43
N ILE A 262 -22.47 17.19 -0.84
CA ILE A 262 -22.88 16.49 0.39
C ILE A 262 -24.32 16.01 0.21
N HIS A 263 -24.66 14.84 0.74
CA HIS A 263 -26.04 14.33 0.72
C HIS A 263 -26.91 15.11 1.73
N GLU A 264 -28.16 15.42 1.40
CA GLU A 264 -29.07 16.25 2.22
C GLU A 264 -29.22 15.81 3.69
N HIS A 265 -29.07 14.52 4.00
CA HIS A 265 -29.23 14.01 5.37
C HIS A 265 -27.99 14.22 6.26
N GLN A 266 -26.82 14.58 5.72
CA GLN A 266 -25.58 14.83 6.48
C GLN A 266 -25.59 16.23 7.12
N THR A 267 -26.60 16.50 7.94
CA THR A 267 -26.92 17.85 8.46
C THR A 267 -25.78 18.54 9.19
N ASP A 268 -25.01 17.81 10.01
CA ASP A 268 -23.87 18.35 10.75
C ASP A 268 -22.73 18.79 9.81
N LEU A 269 -22.37 17.95 8.84
CA LEU A 269 -21.33 18.25 7.85
C LEU A 269 -21.72 19.45 6.99
N ILE A 270 -22.99 19.53 6.58
CA ILE A 270 -23.53 20.68 5.83
C ILE A 270 -23.43 21.96 6.66
N ALA A 271 -23.80 21.91 7.95
CA ALA A 271 -23.75 23.07 8.83
C ALA A 271 -22.31 23.54 9.06
N ASP A 272 -21.37 22.62 9.30
CA ASP A 272 -19.95 22.94 9.46
C ASP A 272 -19.35 23.56 8.19
N ALA A 273 -19.56 22.94 7.03
CA ALA A 273 -19.05 23.43 5.75
C ALA A 273 -19.55 24.85 5.44
N LYS A 274 -20.86 25.11 5.62
CA LYS A 274 -21.45 26.44 5.41
C LYS A 274 -20.94 27.47 6.40
N ARG A 275 -20.79 27.10 7.69
CA ARG A 275 -20.24 27.98 8.72
C ARG A 275 -18.81 28.42 8.38
N LYS A 276 -18.02 27.54 7.77
CA LYS A 276 -16.66 27.81 7.28
C LYS A 276 -16.62 28.54 5.94
N GLY A 277 -17.77 28.84 5.34
CA GLY A 277 -17.87 29.63 4.12
C GLY A 277 -17.71 28.83 2.81
N TYR A 278 -17.69 27.50 2.87
CA TYR A 278 -17.62 26.68 1.67
C TYR A 278 -18.94 26.72 0.88
N ARG A 279 -18.83 26.68 -0.45
CA ARG A 279 -19.98 26.48 -1.34
C ARG A 279 -20.38 25.00 -1.28
N VAL A 280 -21.61 24.75 -0.85
CA VAL A 280 -22.15 23.39 -0.72
C VAL A 280 -23.28 23.17 -1.73
N ILE A 281 -23.19 22.07 -2.49
CA ILE A 281 -24.28 21.57 -3.33
C ILE A 281 -24.83 20.29 -2.69
N LEU A 282 -26.16 20.23 -2.58
CA LEU A 282 -26.86 19.10 -1.98
C LEU A 282 -27.36 18.14 -3.06
N PHE A 283 -27.40 16.86 -2.72
CA PHE A 283 -28.04 15.79 -3.47
C PHE A 283 -29.08 15.07 -2.61
#